data_AF-A0AAJ0MHX0-F1
#
_entry.id   AF-A0AAJ0MHX0-F1
#
_cell.length_a   1.000
_cell.length_b   1.000
_cell.length_c   1.000
_cell.angle_alpha   90.00
_cell.angle_beta   90.00
_cell.angle_gamma   90.00
#
_symmetry.space_group_name_H-M   'P 1'
#
loop_
_entity.id
_entity.type
_entity.pdbx_description
1 polymer ?
#
loop_
_entity_poly.entity_id
_entity_poly.type
_entity_poly.pdbx_seq_one_letter_code
_entity_poly.pdbx_strand_id
1 'polypeptide(L)'
;MRLLSLALVLAATASAAMVKTDSTCVVTPLSNTPARSIGTVAPADRDVDPEAEPDLWADLGPFADPPPGALGALGYYPRPEPSRGSRPLPPPVEIGVQGNRNHHVPKDGALEARQTNTDDTPQMLDAFKQCGKDGTIIFKEGTYNIRQVMNTTDLRNCSIEIHGTFVWSADNIQYWLSKSFSVTYAGRSTAWLFGGRDVSMRGFGKALFNGNGQVWIDQNRNNANQNGRPISLTVWRGTNIFIDGITWRQAQFWHTFVAHSQNVTMTNLDMNTTSNSQWKAVNTDGTDTWNSKDVVIANWTVKCSDDCISVKGNSTNIYVNNVTCYSSGGMCVGSMGSNTGQPDYVDNVVFENVRLFDSSNAAWVKTYPGTGHVKNITFRNIHFDNVNQPIYVTSCIYSYPNCDSSRLGITDVRWENITGTSRYNVAVGIHCSSQAPCDKLQFSGIDIKPLKGGTSKILCSNIRNQASSGLQCTGPCPGSHPQQLSGNV
;
A
#
# COMPACT_ATOMS: atom_id res chain seq x y z
N MET A 1 51.57 29.25 33.02
CA MET A 1 50.21 29.77 33.22
C MET A 1 49.45 29.63 31.91
N ARG A 2 48.53 28.65 31.84
CA ARG A 2 47.64 28.44 30.70
C ARG A 2 46.49 29.45 30.80
N LEU A 3 46.28 30.26 29.76
CA LEU A 3 45.07 31.07 29.66
C LEU A 3 43.93 30.21 29.10
N LEU A 4 42.88 30.16 29.89
CA LEU A 4 41.60 29.52 29.66
C LEU A 4 40.72 30.38 28.73
N SER A 5 39.84 29.68 28.02
CA SER A 5 38.48 30.08 27.68
C SER A 5 38.26 31.10 26.54
N LEU A 6 38.00 30.56 25.35
CA LEU A 6 36.90 31.05 24.53
C LEU A 6 36.15 29.84 23.94
N ALA A 7 35.32 29.20 24.76
CA ALA A 7 34.27 28.33 24.27
C ALA A 7 33.20 29.24 23.66
N LEU A 8 33.25 29.41 22.34
CA LEU A 8 32.19 30.05 21.60
C LEU A 8 30.98 29.12 21.67
N VAL A 9 30.03 29.50 22.53
CA VAL A 9 28.68 28.94 22.56
C VAL A 9 28.06 29.16 21.18
N LEU A 10 28.07 28.14 20.33
CA LEU A 10 27.10 28.04 19.24
C LEU A 10 25.75 27.84 19.92
N ALA A 11 25.11 28.96 20.28
CA ALA A 11 23.69 28.97 20.56
C ALA A 11 23.00 28.50 19.29
N ALA A 12 22.40 27.32 19.36
CA ALA A 12 21.47 26.83 18.37
C ALA A 12 20.50 27.97 18.04
N THR A 13 20.53 28.43 16.80
CA THR A 13 19.39 29.15 16.27
C THR A 13 18.25 28.15 16.28
N ALA A 14 17.42 28.20 17.32
CA ALA A 14 16.10 27.60 17.30
C ALA A 14 15.44 28.14 16.02
N SER A 15 15.31 27.28 15.02
CA SER A 15 14.57 27.62 13.81
C SER A 15 13.18 28.02 14.28
N ALA A 16 12.72 29.22 13.93
CA ALA A 16 11.37 29.69 14.25
C ALA A 16 10.26 28.77 13.70
N ALA A 17 10.63 27.76 12.90
CA ALA A 17 9.75 26.73 12.36
C ALA A 17 9.39 25.60 13.34
N MET A 18 10.03 25.48 14.51
CA MET A 18 9.59 24.53 15.56
C MET A 18 9.69 25.17 16.95
N VAL A 19 8.58 25.14 17.68
CA VAL A 19 8.50 25.64 19.06
C VAL A 19 8.10 24.48 19.96
N LYS A 20 8.93 24.22 20.98
CA LYS A 20 8.62 23.25 22.03
C LYS A 20 8.11 23.95 23.28
N THR A 21 6.99 23.47 23.82
CA THR A 21 6.44 23.87 25.12
C THR A 21 6.07 22.60 25.87
N ASP A 22 6.73 22.36 27.00
CA ASP A 22 6.66 21.10 27.75
C ASP A 22 6.93 19.87 26.85
N SER A 23 5.98 18.94 26.76
CA SER A 23 6.04 17.75 25.91
C SER A 23 5.42 17.96 24.52
N THR A 24 5.08 19.20 24.15
CA THR A 24 4.44 19.52 22.87
C THR A 24 5.41 20.23 21.94
N CYS A 25 5.57 19.72 20.72
CA CYS A 25 6.31 20.34 19.64
C CYS A 25 5.32 20.85 18.59
N VAL A 26 5.32 22.16 18.34
CA VAL A 26 4.51 22.78 17.30
C VAL A 26 5.42 23.16 16.15
N VAL A 27 5.20 22.54 14.99
CA VAL A 27 5.99 22.73 13.79
C VAL A 27 5.20 23.59 12.80
N THR A 28 5.83 24.61 12.25
CA THR A 28 5.32 25.49 11.20
C THR A 28 6.19 25.30 9.95
N PRO A 29 5.63 25.24 8.73
CA PRO A 29 6.45 25.05 7.54
C PRO A 29 7.34 26.27 7.32
N LEU A 30 8.54 26.06 6.80
CA LEU A 30 9.54 27.10 6.59
C LEU A 30 9.08 28.18 5.61
N SER A 31 8.21 27.80 4.66
CA SER A 31 7.54 28.72 3.73
C SER A 31 6.67 29.79 4.41
N ASN A 32 6.20 29.51 5.64
CA ASN A 32 5.39 30.43 6.44
C ASN A 32 6.20 31.20 7.48
N THR A 33 7.51 30.95 7.61
CA THR A 33 8.38 31.73 8.49
C THR A 33 8.79 33.04 7.81
N PRO A 34 8.68 34.20 8.47
CA PRO A 34 9.20 35.45 7.93
C PRO A 34 10.69 35.28 7.59
N ALA A 35 11.05 35.54 6.33
CA ALA A 35 12.44 35.50 5.89
C ALA A 35 13.28 36.47 6.74
N ARG A 36 14.20 35.96 7.56
CA ARG A 36 15.33 36.78 8.02
C ARG A 36 16.28 36.93 6.83
N SER A 37 16.62 38.17 6.50
CA SER A 37 17.62 38.47 5.46
C SER A 37 18.95 37.82 5.84
N ILE A 38 19.36 36.79 5.11
CA ILE A 38 20.70 36.23 5.17
C ILE A 38 21.35 36.57 3.82
N GLY A 39 22.49 37.28 3.88
CA GLY A 39 23.20 37.79 2.72
C GLY A 39 23.59 36.69 1.72
N THR A 40 23.57 37.06 0.44
CA THR A 40 23.91 36.23 -0.71
C THR A 40 25.31 35.63 -0.59
N VAL A 41 25.41 34.30 -0.73
CA VAL A 41 26.67 33.60 -1.02
C VAL A 41 26.57 33.03 -2.44
N ALA A 42 27.59 33.32 -3.26
CA ALA A 42 27.63 32.95 -4.67
C ALA A 42 27.70 31.42 -4.87
N PRO A 43 27.05 30.87 -5.92
CA PRO A 43 27.14 29.46 -6.25
C PRO A 43 28.53 29.11 -6.84
N ALA A 44 29.02 27.92 -6.50
CA ALA A 44 30.22 27.36 -7.08
C ALA A 44 29.89 26.60 -8.37
N ASP A 45 30.67 26.86 -9.42
CA ASP A 45 30.58 26.24 -10.74
C ASP A 45 30.81 24.73 -10.70
N ARG A 46 30.04 24.00 -11.52
CA ARG A 46 30.42 22.67 -12.01
C ARG A 46 29.97 22.47 -13.45
N ASP A 47 30.97 22.52 -14.34
CA ASP A 47 30.99 21.91 -15.66
C ASP A 47 30.83 20.38 -15.56
N VAL A 48 30.00 19.76 -16.42
CA VAL A 48 30.35 18.59 -17.25
C VAL A 48 29.45 18.54 -18.50
N ASP A 49 30.12 18.35 -19.63
CA ASP A 49 29.75 18.23 -21.04
C ASP A 49 28.83 17.02 -21.41
N PRO A 50 27.91 17.12 -22.40
CA PRO A 50 27.03 16.03 -22.86
C PRO A 50 27.40 15.49 -24.26
N GLU A 51 27.26 14.17 -24.51
CA GLU A 51 27.04 13.55 -25.85
C GLU A 51 26.84 12.00 -25.70
N ALA A 52 25.68 11.42 -26.03
CA ALA A 52 25.18 10.85 -27.32
C ALA A 52 25.51 9.33 -27.51
N GLU A 53 24.56 8.40 -27.22
CA GLU A 53 23.69 7.62 -28.17
C GLU A 53 24.38 6.35 -28.76
N PRO A 54 23.72 5.28 -29.31
CA PRO A 54 22.29 4.92 -29.38
C PRO A 54 21.91 3.41 -29.18
N ASP A 55 20.58 3.17 -29.19
CA ASP A 55 19.78 2.03 -29.70
C ASP A 55 19.93 0.58 -29.13
N LEU A 56 18.80 -0.07 -28.77
CA LEU A 56 18.43 -1.44 -29.17
C LEU A 56 17.04 -1.91 -28.61
N TRP A 57 16.02 -1.93 -29.49
CA TRP A 57 14.90 -2.88 -29.73
C TRP A 57 14.15 -3.66 -28.61
N ALA A 58 12.80 -3.57 -28.70
CA ALA A 58 11.75 -4.61 -28.67
C ALA A 58 11.72 -5.68 -27.55
N ASP A 59 10.77 -5.56 -26.61
CA ASP A 59 9.73 -6.58 -26.32
C ASP A 59 8.92 -6.19 -25.06
N LEU A 60 7.63 -5.87 -25.26
CA LEU A 60 6.68 -5.65 -24.16
C LEU A 60 6.11 -6.98 -23.69
N GLY A 61 6.72 -7.55 -22.65
CA GLY A 61 6.26 -8.74 -21.91
C GLY A 61 5.45 -8.41 -20.65
N PRO A 62 4.67 -9.37 -20.12
CA PRO A 62 3.70 -9.14 -19.05
C PRO A 62 4.37 -8.84 -17.70
N PHE A 63 3.65 -8.07 -16.89
CA PHE A 63 3.95 -7.71 -15.51
C PHE A 63 4.65 -8.85 -14.76
N ALA A 64 5.90 -8.64 -14.35
CA ALA A 64 6.64 -9.57 -13.51
C ALA A 64 7.26 -8.79 -12.35
N ASP A 65 6.99 -9.22 -11.12
CA ASP A 65 7.96 -9.02 -10.05
C ASP A 65 9.29 -9.68 -10.45
N PRO A 66 10.44 -9.14 -10.02
CA PRO A 66 11.73 -9.74 -10.36
C PRO A 66 11.78 -11.21 -9.94
N PRO A 67 12.47 -12.08 -10.71
CA PRO A 67 12.50 -13.51 -10.45
C PRO A 67 13.03 -13.83 -9.05
N PRO A 68 12.50 -14.87 -8.37
CA PRO A 68 13.02 -15.31 -7.08
C PRO A 68 14.46 -15.78 -7.24
N GLY A 69 15.41 -15.07 -6.64
CA GLY A 69 16.84 -15.42 -6.73
C GLY A 69 17.82 -14.28 -6.48
N ALA A 70 17.38 -13.02 -6.60
CA ALA A 70 18.20 -11.85 -6.27
C ALA A 70 17.99 -11.37 -4.82
N LEU A 71 17.66 -12.27 -3.88
CA LEU A 71 17.53 -11.95 -2.46
C LEU A 71 18.89 -12.12 -1.77
N GLY A 72 19.65 -11.02 -1.74
CA GLY A 72 20.76 -10.89 -0.81
C GLY A 72 20.26 -11.05 0.63
N ALA A 73 20.74 -12.11 1.29
CA ALA A 73 20.75 -12.33 2.75
C ALA A 73 19.54 -11.78 3.53
N LEU A 74 18.41 -12.49 3.51
CA LEU A 74 17.35 -12.29 4.49
C LEU A 74 17.79 -12.90 5.83
N GLY A 75 18.01 -12.03 6.82
CA GLY A 75 18.16 -12.43 8.21
C GLY A 75 16.92 -13.18 8.69
N TYR A 76 17.14 -14.32 9.33
CA TYR A 76 16.12 -15.09 10.03
C TYR A 76 15.46 -14.22 11.11
N TYR A 77 14.17 -13.92 10.96
CA TYR A 77 13.38 -13.25 12.01
C TYR A 77 12.29 -14.19 12.50
N PRO A 78 12.31 -14.58 13.79
CA PRO A 78 11.32 -15.50 14.34
C PRO A 78 9.92 -14.90 14.35
N ARG A 79 8.95 -15.77 14.13
CA ARG A 79 7.50 -15.54 14.23
C ARG A 79 7.14 -14.81 15.54
N PRO A 80 6.25 -13.80 15.54
CA PRO A 80 5.55 -13.39 16.75
C PRO A 80 4.72 -14.57 17.28
N GLU A 81 4.79 -14.85 18.59
CA GLU A 81 4.05 -15.97 19.20
C GLU A 81 2.55 -15.95 18.83
N PRO A 82 1.94 -17.11 18.53
CA PRO A 82 0.49 -17.20 18.36
C PRO A 82 -0.23 -16.72 19.64
N SER A 83 -1.26 -15.88 19.51
CA SER A 83 -1.98 -15.39 20.68
C SER A 83 -2.74 -16.51 21.36
N ARG A 84 -2.53 -16.65 22.67
CA ARG A 84 -3.46 -17.34 23.56
C ARG A 84 -4.69 -16.46 23.76
N GLY A 85 -5.81 -16.86 23.17
CA GLY A 85 -7.13 -16.26 23.45
C GLY A 85 -7.59 -15.24 22.42
N SER A 86 -8.70 -15.56 21.77
CA SER A 86 -9.57 -14.63 21.06
C SER A 86 -10.15 -13.63 22.06
N ARG A 87 -9.58 -12.42 22.15
CA ARG A 87 -10.40 -11.29 22.57
C ARG A 87 -11.35 -10.97 21.43
N PRO A 88 -12.67 -10.86 21.68
CA PRO A 88 -13.59 -10.31 20.70
C PRO A 88 -13.04 -8.97 20.21
N LEU A 89 -13.08 -8.75 18.90
CA LEU A 89 -12.88 -7.42 18.32
C LEU A 89 -13.78 -6.45 19.09
N PRO A 90 -13.30 -5.24 19.46
CA PRO A 90 -14.21 -4.23 19.98
C PRO A 90 -15.35 -4.06 18.96
N PRO A 91 -16.61 -3.92 19.42
CA PRO A 91 -17.73 -3.69 18.51
C PRO A 91 -17.42 -2.47 17.64
N PRO A 92 -17.88 -2.46 16.38
CA PRO A 92 -17.81 -1.28 15.55
C PRO A 92 -18.35 -0.10 16.35
N VAL A 93 -17.58 0.98 16.46
CA VAL A 93 -18.16 2.24 16.89
C VAL A 93 -19.25 2.55 15.87
N GLU A 94 -20.52 2.55 16.30
CA GLU A 94 -21.62 3.08 15.51
C GLU A 94 -21.37 4.58 15.34
N ILE A 95 -20.61 4.93 14.31
CA ILE A 95 -20.56 6.30 13.82
C ILE A 95 -21.84 6.46 13.01
N GLY A 96 -22.81 7.19 13.56
CA GLY A 96 -24.07 7.48 12.90
C GLY A 96 -23.81 7.91 11.46
N VAL A 97 -24.30 7.11 10.51
CA VAL A 97 -24.25 7.41 9.08
C VAL A 97 -25.15 8.62 8.86
N GLN A 98 -24.58 9.82 8.93
CA GLN A 98 -25.22 10.98 8.32
C GLN A 98 -25.17 10.77 6.81
N GLY A 99 -26.35 10.53 6.25
CA GLY A 99 -26.54 10.22 4.84
C GLY A 99 -25.90 11.23 3.89
N ASN A 100 -25.53 10.73 2.72
CA ASN A 100 -25.30 11.46 1.48
C ASN A 100 -24.81 12.90 1.64
N ARG A 101 -23.56 13.06 2.10
CA ARG A 101 -22.80 14.21 1.62
C ARG A 101 -22.33 13.85 0.23
N ASN A 102 -22.86 14.54 -0.77
CA ASN A 102 -22.21 14.71 -2.05
C ASN A 102 -20.80 15.24 -1.75
N HIS A 103 -19.83 14.35 -1.59
CA HIS A 103 -18.43 14.71 -1.61
C HIS A 103 -18.17 15.15 -3.04
N HIS A 104 -18.24 16.47 -3.22
CA HIS A 104 -17.72 17.15 -4.38
C HIS A 104 -16.25 16.75 -4.43
N VAL A 105 -15.94 15.72 -5.24
CA VAL A 105 -14.58 15.40 -5.66
C VAL A 105 -14.07 16.71 -6.25
N PRO A 106 -13.10 17.40 -5.62
CA PRO A 106 -12.51 18.56 -6.25
C PRO A 106 -12.03 18.07 -7.62
N LYS A 107 -12.53 18.67 -8.70
CA LYS A 107 -11.99 18.41 -10.03
C LYS A 107 -10.48 18.53 -9.91
N ASP A 108 -9.76 17.51 -10.39
CA ASP A 108 -8.31 17.43 -10.46
C ASP A 108 -7.75 18.64 -11.24
N GLY A 109 -7.70 19.80 -10.60
CA GLY A 109 -6.76 20.85 -10.94
C GLY A 109 -5.43 20.35 -10.42
N ALA A 110 -4.48 20.12 -11.32
CA ALA A 110 -3.11 19.82 -10.98
C ALA A 110 -2.67 20.80 -9.88
N LEU A 111 -2.52 20.31 -8.65
CA LEU A 111 -1.76 21.00 -7.62
C LEU A 111 -0.31 20.93 -8.09
N GLU A 112 0.05 21.77 -9.06
CA GLU A 112 1.45 22.09 -9.33
C GLU A 112 1.96 22.85 -8.10
N ALA A 113 2.38 22.09 -7.10
CA ALA A 113 3.11 22.64 -5.98
C ALA A 113 4.40 23.24 -6.56
N ARG A 114 4.47 24.58 -6.58
CA ARG A 114 5.67 25.34 -6.95
C ARG A 114 6.82 24.80 -6.09
N GLN A 115 7.71 23.99 -6.68
CA GLN A 115 8.78 23.36 -5.92
C GLN A 115 9.73 24.46 -5.43
N THR A 116 9.86 24.56 -4.10
CA THR A 116 10.80 25.47 -3.46
C THR A 116 12.06 24.71 -3.10
N ASN A 117 13.22 25.38 -3.06
CA ASN A 117 14.49 24.79 -2.59
C ASN A 117 14.52 24.57 -1.07
N THR A 118 13.45 24.90 -0.36
CA THR A 118 13.33 24.77 1.09
C THR A 118 13.07 23.31 1.46
N ASP A 119 13.76 22.80 2.48
CA ASP A 119 13.57 21.45 3.02
C ASP A 119 13.04 21.53 4.45
N ASP A 120 11.82 21.05 4.65
CA ASP A 120 11.15 21.01 5.95
C ASP A 120 11.47 19.74 6.76
N THR A 121 12.15 18.76 6.15
CA THR A 121 12.44 17.48 6.81
C THR A 121 13.24 17.63 8.12
N PRO A 122 14.28 18.49 8.22
CA PRO A 122 15.09 18.60 9.42
C PRO A 122 14.31 18.98 10.68
N GLN A 123 13.47 20.02 10.63
CA GLN A 123 12.70 20.43 11.81
C GLN A 123 11.56 19.47 12.14
N MET A 124 11.03 18.75 11.14
CA MET A 124 10.06 17.68 11.37
C MET A 124 10.70 16.53 12.16
N LEU A 125 11.88 16.07 11.71
CA LEU A 125 12.65 15.03 12.42
C LEU A 125 13.07 15.47 13.83
N ASP A 126 13.41 16.74 14.01
CA ASP A 126 13.70 17.30 15.34
C ASP A 126 12.47 17.27 16.26
N ALA A 127 11.28 17.60 15.75
CA ALA A 127 10.03 17.48 16.51
C ALA A 127 9.73 16.01 16.91
N PHE A 128 9.91 15.06 15.99
CA PHE A 128 9.81 13.63 16.30
C PHE A 128 10.79 13.20 17.38
N LYS A 129 12.04 13.68 17.32
CA LYS A 129 13.06 13.38 18.32
C LYS A 129 12.73 13.97 19.69
N GLN A 130 12.24 15.21 19.74
CA GLN A 130 12.05 15.94 20.98
C GLN A 130 10.72 15.68 21.69
N CYS A 131 9.68 15.33 20.94
CA CYS A 131 8.30 15.15 21.45
C CYS A 131 7.66 13.83 21.03
N GLY A 132 8.37 12.94 20.33
CA GLY A 132 7.87 11.63 19.92
C GLY A 132 7.80 10.58 21.04
N LYS A 133 8.14 10.97 22.28
CA LYS A 133 8.04 10.12 23.47
C LYS A 133 7.25 10.85 24.56
N ASP A 134 6.12 10.28 24.97
CA ASP A 134 5.27 10.82 26.03
C ASP A 134 4.82 12.28 25.76
N GLY A 135 4.56 12.59 24.48
CA GLY A 135 4.38 13.97 24.00
C GLY A 135 3.44 14.10 22.82
N THR A 136 3.31 15.35 22.34
CA THR A 136 2.46 15.70 21.20
C THR A 136 3.26 16.46 20.14
N ILE A 137 3.04 16.14 18.87
CA ILE A 137 3.63 16.83 17.74
C ILE A 137 2.51 17.39 16.89
N ILE A 138 2.51 18.71 16.65
CA ILE A 138 1.47 19.40 15.89
C ILE A 138 2.12 20.05 14.68
N PHE A 139 1.82 19.55 13.48
CA PHE A 139 2.14 20.20 12.23
C PHE A 139 0.99 21.14 11.85
N LYS A 140 1.24 22.46 11.92
CA LYS A 140 0.26 23.48 11.55
C LYS A 140 -0.10 23.43 10.06
N GLU A 141 -1.13 24.18 9.70
CA GLU A 141 -1.50 24.37 8.30
C GLU A 141 -0.36 25.01 7.48
N GLY A 142 -0.28 24.62 6.22
CA GLY A 142 0.73 25.06 5.25
C GLY A 142 1.44 23.89 4.56
N THR A 143 2.39 24.21 3.68
CA THR A 143 3.08 23.20 2.85
C THR A 143 4.48 22.93 3.39
N TYR A 144 4.72 21.67 3.77
CA TYR A 144 6.02 21.12 4.16
C TYR A 144 6.63 20.39 2.97
N ASN A 145 7.81 20.82 2.54
CA ASN A 145 8.57 20.20 1.47
C ASN A 145 9.47 19.11 2.06
N ILE A 146 9.12 17.85 1.79
CA ILE A 146 9.87 16.68 2.24
C ILE A 146 10.93 16.37 1.19
N ARG A 147 12.19 16.71 1.49
CA ARG A 147 13.32 16.50 0.57
C ARG A 147 14.31 15.45 1.08
N GLN A 148 14.04 14.86 2.25
CA GLN A 148 14.83 13.77 2.80
C GLN A 148 13.95 12.59 3.25
N VAL A 149 14.54 11.41 3.26
CA VAL A 149 13.91 10.23 3.85
C VAL A 149 13.74 10.39 5.35
N MET A 150 12.63 9.88 5.91
CA MET A 150 12.32 10.00 7.33
C MET A 150 12.33 8.65 8.02
N ASN A 151 12.99 8.55 9.17
CA ASN A 151 12.90 7.39 10.06
C ASN A 151 12.44 7.84 11.44
N THR A 152 11.21 7.47 11.76
CA THR A 152 10.52 7.81 13.01
C THR A 152 9.99 6.52 13.64
N THR A 153 10.87 5.53 13.82
CA THR A 153 10.50 4.20 14.35
C THR A 153 10.66 4.06 15.86
N ASP A 154 11.21 5.05 16.54
CA ASP A 154 11.44 5.07 18.00
C ASP A 154 10.40 5.93 18.74
N LEU A 155 9.16 5.96 18.23
CA LEU A 155 8.07 6.70 18.85
C LEU A 155 7.46 5.90 20.02
N ARG A 156 7.00 6.59 21.05
CA ARG A 156 6.36 5.96 22.21
C ARG A 156 5.30 6.83 22.84
N ASN A 157 4.08 6.32 23.03
CA ASN A 157 3.03 6.99 23.79
C ASN A 157 2.87 8.46 23.38
N CYS A 158 2.66 8.71 22.08
CA CYS A 158 2.65 10.06 21.53
C CYS A 158 1.50 10.29 20.54
N SER A 159 1.09 11.55 20.43
CA SER A 159 0.06 12.00 19.48
C SER A 159 0.71 12.90 18.41
N ILE A 160 0.40 12.63 17.15
CA ILE A 160 0.85 13.40 16.00
C ILE A 160 -0.39 13.96 15.32
N GLU A 161 -0.46 15.28 15.25
CA GLU A 161 -1.56 16.03 14.64
C GLU A 161 -1.03 16.71 13.38
N ILE A 162 -1.66 16.45 12.24
CA ILE A 162 -1.24 16.99 10.95
C ILE A 162 -2.38 17.82 10.37
N HIS A 163 -2.15 19.14 10.27
CA HIS A 163 -3.10 20.05 9.64
C HIS A 163 -2.60 20.60 8.29
N GLY A 164 -1.37 20.26 7.90
CA GLY A 164 -0.72 20.75 6.69
C GLY A 164 -0.64 19.73 5.56
N THR A 165 0.03 20.15 4.50
CA THR A 165 0.33 19.35 3.31
C THR A 165 1.80 18.94 3.33
N PHE A 166 2.10 17.66 3.23
CA PHE A 166 3.46 17.14 3.03
C PHE A 166 3.65 16.83 1.55
N VAL A 167 4.66 17.44 0.93
CA VAL A 167 4.97 17.28 -0.49
C VAL A 167 6.36 16.67 -0.63
N TRP A 168 6.44 15.45 -1.15
CA TRP A 168 7.72 14.81 -1.43
C TRP A 168 8.35 15.41 -2.69
N SER A 169 9.62 15.76 -2.63
CA SER A 169 10.30 16.37 -3.77
C SER A 169 10.34 15.44 -4.98
N ALA A 170 10.24 16.03 -6.16
CA ALA A 170 10.25 15.32 -7.44
C ALA A 170 11.34 15.82 -8.39
N ASP A 171 12.14 16.79 -7.96
CA ASP A 171 13.26 17.38 -8.71
C ASP A 171 14.54 16.51 -8.68
N ASN A 172 14.65 15.55 -7.76
CA ASN A 172 15.80 14.67 -7.67
C ASN A 172 15.38 13.21 -7.38
N ILE A 173 14.94 12.51 -8.43
CA ILE A 173 14.58 11.08 -8.33
C ILE A 173 15.78 10.21 -7.94
N GLN A 174 17.00 10.55 -8.38
CA GLN A 174 18.21 9.79 -8.04
C GLN A 174 18.51 9.79 -6.53
N TYR A 175 18.20 10.88 -5.83
CA TYR A 175 18.26 10.91 -4.37
C TYR A 175 17.35 9.83 -3.78
N TRP A 176 16.07 9.80 -4.17
CA TRP A 176 15.11 8.85 -3.63
C TRP A 176 15.47 7.40 -3.96
N LEU A 177 15.91 7.12 -5.19
CA LEU A 177 16.37 5.79 -5.60
C LEU A 177 17.55 5.30 -4.74
N SER A 178 18.44 6.20 -4.34
CA SER A 178 19.66 5.86 -3.59
C SER A 178 19.53 5.93 -2.07
N LYS A 179 18.55 6.67 -1.54
CA LYS A 179 18.43 6.96 -0.10
C LYS A 179 17.22 6.36 0.58
N SER A 180 16.21 5.93 -0.17
CA SER A 180 15.02 5.29 0.41
C SER A 180 15.38 4.05 1.23
N PHE A 181 14.70 3.85 2.35
CA PHE A 181 14.99 2.73 3.25
C PHE A 181 14.47 1.44 2.65
N SER A 182 15.29 0.37 2.64
CA SER A 182 14.81 -0.96 2.28
C SER A 182 13.78 -1.46 3.29
N VAL A 183 12.64 -1.96 2.80
CA VAL A 183 11.63 -2.67 3.61
C VAL A 183 11.74 -4.19 3.48
N THR A 184 12.85 -4.67 2.90
CA THR A 184 13.25 -6.08 2.60
C THR A 184 12.28 -6.89 1.74
N TYR A 185 10.97 -6.76 1.96
CA TYR A 185 9.93 -7.41 1.16
C TYR A 185 10.05 -7.04 -0.32
N ALA A 186 10.21 -8.06 -1.16
CA ALA A 186 10.34 -7.95 -2.62
C ALA A 186 11.39 -6.91 -3.10
N GLY A 187 12.40 -6.62 -2.28
CA GLY A 187 13.40 -5.59 -2.60
C GLY A 187 12.83 -4.17 -2.72
N ARG A 188 11.68 -3.89 -2.09
CA ARG A 188 11.04 -2.57 -2.12
C ARG A 188 11.67 -1.62 -1.11
N SER A 189 11.44 -0.32 -1.31
CA SER A 189 11.97 0.75 -0.46
C SER A 189 10.85 1.70 -0.03
N THR A 190 11.11 2.54 0.97
CA THR A 190 10.16 3.54 1.47
C THR A 190 10.83 4.88 1.76
N ALA A 191 10.08 5.96 1.53
CA ALA A 191 10.51 7.32 1.86
C ALA A 191 10.38 7.62 3.36
N TRP A 192 9.44 6.97 4.06
CA TRP A 192 9.20 7.18 5.47
C TRP A 192 8.98 5.86 6.22
N LEU A 193 9.95 5.47 7.06
CA LEU A 193 9.75 4.43 8.08
C LEU A 193 9.10 5.05 9.32
N PHE A 194 7.86 4.68 9.58
CA PHE A 194 7.06 5.14 10.71
C PHE A 194 6.78 3.97 11.65
N GLY A 195 7.05 4.11 12.94
CA GLY A 195 6.88 2.99 13.88
C GLY A 195 7.10 3.39 15.32
N GLY A 196 6.96 2.42 16.22
CA GLY A 196 7.02 2.67 17.66
C GLY A 196 5.89 1.95 18.39
N ARG A 197 5.56 2.42 19.60
CA ARG A 197 4.53 1.82 20.44
C ARG A 197 3.55 2.86 20.98
N ASP A 198 2.25 2.56 20.92
CA ASP A 198 1.20 3.43 21.46
C ASP A 198 1.22 4.82 20.79
N VAL A 199 1.07 4.85 19.46
CA VAL A 199 1.21 6.08 18.65
C VAL A 199 -0.09 6.39 17.90
N SER A 200 -0.53 7.63 17.97
CA SER A 200 -1.65 8.15 17.17
C SER A 200 -1.16 9.18 16.15
N MET A 201 -1.48 9.00 14.87
CA MET A 201 -1.30 9.98 13.81
C MET A 201 -2.66 10.37 13.22
N ARG A 202 -3.06 11.63 13.38
CA ARG A 202 -4.38 12.12 12.99
C ARG A 202 -4.26 13.33 12.07
N GLY A 203 -4.93 13.25 10.94
CA GLY A 203 -4.98 14.30 9.93
C GLY A 203 -6.16 15.26 10.06
N PHE A 204 -7.16 14.92 10.88
CA PHE A 204 -8.36 15.74 11.14
C PHE A 204 -9.07 16.23 9.85
N GLY A 205 -8.99 15.46 8.77
CA GLY A 205 -9.54 15.82 7.46
C GLY A 205 -8.81 16.98 6.76
N LYS A 206 -7.66 17.40 7.27
CA LYS A 206 -6.82 18.49 6.73
C LYS A 206 -5.49 17.98 6.15
N ALA A 207 -4.94 16.90 6.69
CA ALA A 207 -3.67 16.37 6.24
C ALA A 207 -3.73 15.91 4.77
N LEU A 208 -2.78 16.38 3.97
CA LEU A 208 -2.58 15.95 2.59
C LEU A 208 -1.13 15.49 2.40
N PHE A 209 -0.95 14.24 1.98
CA PHE A 209 0.33 13.70 1.54
C PHE A 209 0.35 13.65 0.03
N ASN A 210 1.23 14.42 -0.61
CA ASN A 210 1.41 14.45 -2.05
C ASN A 210 2.79 13.89 -2.43
N GLY A 211 2.80 12.72 -3.05
CA GLY A 211 4.02 12.04 -3.45
C GLY A 211 4.67 12.58 -4.74
N ASN A 212 4.01 13.49 -5.46
CA ASN A 212 4.41 13.93 -6.81
C ASN A 212 4.60 12.75 -7.79
N GLY A 213 3.73 11.75 -7.72
CA GLY A 213 3.80 10.49 -8.46
C GLY A 213 3.91 10.61 -9.98
N GLN A 214 3.42 11.68 -10.62
CA GLN A 214 3.45 11.79 -12.09
C GLN A 214 4.89 11.69 -12.66
N VAL A 215 5.88 12.31 -12.02
CA VAL A 215 7.28 12.19 -12.51
C VAL A 215 7.80 10.76 -12.43
N TRP A 216 7.32 9.98 -11.45
CA TRP A 216 7.67 8.57 -11.29
C TRP A 216 6.95 7.69 -12.31
N ILE A 217 5.70 8.02 -12.65
CA ILE A 217 4.92 7.35 -13.69
C ILE A 217 5.61 7.55 -15.05
N ASP A 218 5.99 8.78 -15.39
CA ASP A 218 6.63 9.09 -16.67
C ASP A 218 8.06 8.53 -16.74
N GLN A 219 8.81 8.54 -15.63
CA GLN A 219 10.12 7.90 -15.58
C GLN A 219 10.03 6.38 -15.75
N ASN A 220 8.99 5.75 -15.18
CA ASN A 220 8.74 4.32 -15.32
C ASN A 220 7.89 3.97 -16.58
N ARG A 221 7.84 4.86 -17.57
CA ARG A 221 7.07 4.64 -18.82
C ARG A 221 7.39 3.28 -19.44
N ASN A 222 6.36 2.56 -19.89
CA ASN A 222 6.44 1.23 -20.50
C ASN A 222 7.11 0.12 -19.66
N ASN A 223 7.40 0.37 -18.38
CA ASN A 223 8.03 -0.61 -17.52
C ASN A 223 7.05 -1.13 -16.47
N ALA A 224 7.11 -2.43 -16.18
CA ALA A 224 6.29 -3.04 -15.14
C ALA A 224 6.63 -2.48 -13.75
N ASN A 225 7.90 -2.16 -13.50
CA ASN A 225 8.37 -1.51 -12.28
C ASN A 225 9.78 -0.91 -12.49
N GLN A 226 10.09 0.12 -11.72
CA GLN A 226 11.43 0.66 -11.53
C GLN A 226 11.87 0.36 -10.10
N ASN A 227 13.01 -0.32 -9.94
CA ASN A 227 13.53 -0.63 -8.61
C ASN A 227 13.84 0.65 -7.82
N GLY A 228 13.51 0.67 -6.53
CA GLY A 228 13.79 1.80 -5.64
C GLY A 228 12.74 2.92 -5.62
N ARG A 229 11.66 2.86 -6.42
CA ARG A 229 10.51 3.76 -6.27
C ARG A 229 9.97 3.64 -4.83
N PRO A 230 9.95 4.72 -4.04
CA PRO A 230 9.63 4.60 -2.63
C PRO A 230 8.12 4.46 -2.38
N ILE A 231 7.77 3.55 -1.48
CA ILE A 231 6.49 3.58 -0.77
C ILE A 231 6.44 4.87 0.05
N SER A 232 5.34 5.63 0.01
CA SER A 232 5.29 6.94 0.69
C SER A 232 5.49 6.83 2.21
N LEU A 233 4.77 5.91 2.88
CA LEU A 233 4.93 5.62 4.31
C LEU A 233 4.80 4.12 4.58
N THR A 234 5.76 3.56 5.32
CA THR A 234 5.67 2.19 5.85
C THR A 234 5.51 2.23 7.36
N VAL A 235 4.41 1.66 7.86
CA VAL A 235 4.26 1.31 9.28
C VAL A 235 5.17 0.11 9.55
N TRP A 236 6.31 0.36 10.18
CA TRP A 236 7.39 -0.59 10.35
C TRP A 236 7.63 -0.89 11.82
N ARG A 237 7.49 -2.17 12.21
CA ARG A 237 7.69 -2.61 13.61
C ARG A 237 6.86 -1.80 14.61
N GLY A 238 5.67 -1.38 14.20
CA GLY A 238 4.72 -0.64 15.02
C GLY A 238 3.91 -1.57 15.93
N THR A 239 3.60 -1.13 17.14
CA THR A 239 2.67 -1.82 18.04
C THR A 239 1.66 -0.83 18.60
N ASN A 240 0.36 -1.12 18.48
CA ASN A 240 -0.69 -0.19 18.90
C ASN A 240 -0.56 1.17 18.19
N ILE A 241 -0.77 1.14 16.87
CA ILE A 241 -0.69 2.32 16.00
C ILE A 241 -2.09 2.68 15.51
N PHE A 242 -2.45 3.96 15.62
CA PHE A 242 -3.70 4.49 15.09
C PHE A 242 -3.42 5.58 14.06
N ILE A 243 -3.89 5.41 12.82
CA ILE A 243 -3.76 6.40 11.73
C ILE A 243 -5.17 6.78 11.25
N ASP A 244 -5.47 8.07 11.19
CA ASP A 244 -6.82 8.54 10.87
C ASP A 244 -6.84 9.83 10.05
N GLY A 245 -7.76 9.91 9.08
CA GLY A 245 -8.18 11.17 8.48
C GLY A 245 -7.14 11.84 7.58
N ILE A 246 -6.36 11.06 6.83
CA ILE A 246 -5.30 11.53 5.93
C ILE A 246 -5.72 11.36 4.47
N THR A 247 -5.52 12.41 3.68
CA THR A 247 -5.63 12.35 2.21
C THR A 247 -4.26 12.08 1.61
N TRP A 248 -4.18 11.13 0.68
CA TRP A 248 -2.97 10.74 -0.04
C TRP A 248 -3.19 10.93 -1.54
N ARG A 249 -2.25 11.61 -2.19
CA ARG A 249 -2.31 11.90 -3.62
C ARG A 249 -1.00 11.56 -4.29
N GLN A 250 -1.10 11.01 -5.49
CA GLN A 250 0.03 10.84 -6.40
C GLN A 250 1.21 10.12 -5.72
N ALA A 251 0.98 8.91 -5.22
CA ALA A 251 2.04 8.09 -4.65
C ALA A 251 3.09 7.74 -5.71
N GLN A 252 4.35 7.62 -5.29
CA GLN A 252 5.48 7.26 -6.17
C GLN A 252 5.46 5.77 -6.54
N PHE A 253 4.95 4.96 -5.62
CA PHE A 253 4.75 3.51 -5.68
C PHE A 253 3.49 3.20 -4.84
N TRP A 254 3.53 2.23 -3.93
CA TRP A 254 2.44 1.99 -2.97
C TRP A 254 2.21 3.22 -2.08
N HIS A 255 0.96 3.52 -1.76
CA HIS A 255 0.63 4.62 -0.85
C HIS A 255 1.16 4.30 0.56
N THR A 256 0.86 3.10 1.08
CA THR A 256 1.38 2.68 2.39
C THR A 256 1.56 1.17 2.54
N PHE A 257 2.40 0.76 3.49
CA PHE A 257 2.73 -0.64 3.77
C PHE A 257 2.74 -0.88 5.28
N VAL A 258 2.08 -1.94 5.75
CA VAL A 258 2.11 -2.38 7.16
C VAL A 258 2.98 -3.61 7.28
N ALA A 259 4.15 -3.45 7.87
CA ALA A 259 5.18 -4.47 7.92
C ALA A 259 5.70 -4.71 9.34
N HIS A 260 5.83 -5.98 9.71
CA HIS A 260 6.32 -6.41 11.03
C HIS A 260 5.57 -5.78 12.21
N SER A 261 4.29 -5.44 12.02
CA SER A 261 3.55 -4.61 12.97
C SER A 261 2.40 -5.39 13.61
N GLN A 262 2.01 -4.95 14.81
CA GLN A 262 0.91 -5.55 15.56
C GLN A 262 -0.08 -4.50 16.04
N ASN A 263 -1.38 -4.82 15.99
CA ASN A 263 -2.44 -3.94 16.48
C ASN A 263 -2.37 -2.56 15.81
N VAL A 264 -2.60 -2.53 14.49
CA VAL A 264 -2.57 -1.33 13.66
C VAL A 264 -3.99 -1.05 13.18
N THR A 265 -4.52 0.14 13.48
CA THR A 265 -5.82 0.59 12.96
C THR A 265 -5.60 1.80 12.07
N MET A 266 -6.13 1.74 10.86
CA MET A 266 -6.05 2.82 9.88
C MET A 266 -7.44 3.12 9.33
N THR A 267 -7.93 4.35 9.51
CA THR A 267 -9.31 4.69 9.15
C THR A 267 -9.47 6.06 8.51
N ASN A 268 -10.58 6.26 7.77
CA ASN A 268 -10.92 7.52 7.11
C ASN A 268 -9.82 8.02 6.17
N LEU A 269 -9.27 7.13 5.34
CA LEU A 269 -8.22 7.47 4.38
C LEU A 269 -8.78 7.64 2.97
N ASP A 270 -8.29 8.64 2.27
CA ASP A 270 -8.65 8.91 0.87
C ASP A 270 -7.36 8.94 0.03
N MET A 271 -7.21 7.97 -0.86
CA MET A 271 -6.01 7.74 -1.68
C MET A 271 -6.35 7.87 -3.16
N ASN A 272 -5.58 8.65 -3.92
CA ASN A 272 -5.76 8.75 -5.36
C ASN A 272 -4.41 8.96 -6.06
N THR A 273 -4.05 8.02 -6.92
CA THR A 273 -3.02 8.20 -7.93
C THR A 273 -3.63 8.00 -9.31
N THR A 274 -3.68 9.08 -10.09
CA THR A 274 -4.18 9.10 -11.46
C THR A 274 -3.10 9.68 -12.35
N SER A 275 -2.70 8.94 -13.38
CA SER A 275 -1.79 9.47 -14.41
C SER A 275 -2.51 10.52 -15.25
N ASN A 276 -1.82 11.61 -15.55
CA ASN A 276 -2.26 12.61 -16.53
C ASN A 276 -1.62 12.39 -17.92
N SER A 277 -0.84 11.31 -18.08
CA SER A 277 -0.23 10.89 -19.34
C SER A 277 -0.80 9.55 -19.80
N GLN A 278 -0.38 9.08 -20.99
CA GLN A 278 -0.79 7.77 -21.52
C GLN A 278 -0.22 6.58 -20.74
N TRP A 279 0.72 6.82 -19.81
CA TRP A 279 1.38 5.77 -19.05
C TRP A 279 0.58 5.39 -17.80
N LYS A 280 0.52 4.08 -17.51
CA LYS A 280 -0.21 3.56 -16.35
C LYS A 280 0.56 3.84 -15.06
N ALA A 281 -0.17 4.19 -14.00
CA ALA A 281 0.36 4.38 -12.66
C ALA A 281 0.68 3.05 -11.95
N VAL A 282 1.53 2.22 -12.54
CA VAL A 282 1.79 0.84 -12.07
C VAL A 282 2.31 0.79 -10.63
N ASN A 283 1.82 -0.20 -9.88
CA ASN A 283 2.14 -0.46 -8.48
C ASN A 283 1.84 0.71 -7.53
N THR A 284 0.63 1.24 -7.63
CA THR A 284 0.13 2.32 -6.77
C THR A 284 -0.84 1.82 -5.71
N ASP A 285 -0.57 0.63 -5.18
CA ASP A 285 -1.40 -0.09 -4.22
C ASP A 285 -1.89 0.82 -3.09
N GLY A 286 -3.11 0.62 -2.62
CA GLY A 286 -3.65 1.38 -1.48
C GLY A 286 -2.88 1.04 -0.21
N THR A 287 -2.97 -0.23 0.22
CA THR A 287 -2.03 -0.76 1.20
C THR A 287 -1.76 -2.25 1.07
N ASP A 288 -0.55 -2.61 1.48
CA ASP A 288 -0.12 -3.99 1.64
C ASP A 288 0.13 -4.32 3.12
N THR A 289 -0.12 -5.56 3.54
CA THR A 289 0.31 -6.08 4.85
C THR A 289 1.32 -7.20 4.68
N TRP A 290 2.35 -7.25 5.52
CA TRP A 290 3.33 -8.35 5.53
C TRP A 290 3.90 -8.58 6.92
N ASN A 291 4.10 -9.85 7.32
CA ASN A 291 4.61 -10.20 8.65
C ASN A 291 3.87 -9.47 9.80
N SER A 292 2.56 -9.23 9.66
CA SER A 292 1.81 -8.34 10.55
C SER A 292 0.57 -9.01 11.11
N LYS A 293 0.12 -8.54 12.27
CA LYS A 293 -1.00 -9.18 12.97
C LYS A 293 -1.93 -8.16 13.59
N ASP A 294 -3.23 -8.48 13.61
CA ASP A 294 -4.25 -7.64 14.24
C ASP A 294 -4.29 -6.26 13.56
N VAL A 295 -4.64 -6.24 12.27
CA VAL A 295 -4.69 -5.02 11.45
C VAL A 295 -6.13 -4.72 11.06
N VAL A 296 -6.57 -3.49 11.29
CA VAL A 296 -7.90 -2.99 10.94
C VAL A 296 -7.77 -1.86 9.92
N ILE A 297 -8.44 -2.01 8.78
CA ILE A 297 -8.54 -1.01 7.71
C ILE A 297 -10.03 -0.70 7.52
N ALA A 298 -10.43 0.56 7.74
CA ALA A 298 -11.85 0.90 7.70
C ALA A 298 -12.16 2.29 7.13
N ASN A 299 -13.24 2.42 6.35
CA ASN A 299 -13.71 3.70 5.80
C ASN A 299 -12.69 4.33 4.84
N TRP A 300 -12.27 3.59 3.82
CA TRP A 300 -11.29 4.06 2.85
C TRP A 300 -11.91 4.32 1.48
N THR A 301 -11.39 5.31 0.77
CA THR A 301 -11.57 5.46 -0.68
C THR A 301 -10.20 5.36 -1.34
N VAL A 302 -10.04 4.49 -2.34
CA VAL A 302 -8.77 4.25 -3.02
C VAL A 302 -8.98 4.28 -4.53
N LYS A 303 -8.32 5.19 -5.22
CA LYS A 303 -8.13 5.16 -6.67
C LYS A 303 -6.66 4.90 -6.96
N CYS A 304 -6.36 3.75 -7.53
CA CYS A 304 -5.01 3.32 -7.84
C CYS A 304 -4.99 2.65 -9.23
N SER A 305 -3.91 1.95 -9.55
CA SER A 305 -3.81 1.13 -10.77
C SER A 305 -3.24 -0.27 -10.50
N ASP A 306 -3.30 -0.69 -9.24
CA ASP A 306 -2.87 -1.99 -8.69
C ASP A 306 -3.76 -2.35 -7.49
N ASP A 307 -3.40 -3.33 -6.66
CA ASP A 307 -4.23 -3.83 -5.54
C ASP A 307 -4.80 -2.69 -4.67
N CYS A 308 -6.10 -2.75 -4.37
CA CYS A 308 -6.71 -1.76 -3.47
C CYS A 308 -6.21 -2.02 -2.04
N ILE A 309 -6.36 -3.27 -1.59
CA ILE A 309 -5.79 -3.77 -0.33
C ILE A 309 -5.23 -5.17 -0.62
N SER A 310 -3.97 -5.41 -0.26
CA SER A 310 -3.34 -6.72 -0.41
C SER A 310 -2.80 -7.28 0.90
N VAL A 311 -3.19 -8.50 1.23
CA VAL A 311 -2.65 -9.23 2.38
C VAL A 311 -1.55 -10.16 1.90
N LYS A 312 -0.28 -9.80 2.14
CA LYS A 312 0.89 -10.62 1.78
C LYS A 312 1.23 -11.61 2.90
N GLY A 313 2.24 -12.44 2.64
CA GLY A 313 2.66 -13.55 3.50
C GLY A 313 2.91 -13.18 4.98
N ASN A 314 2.67 -14.15 5.84
CA ASN A 314 2.82 -14.10 7.30
C ASN A 314 1.96 -13.01 7.95
N SER A 315 0.79 -12.76 7.38
CA SER A 315 -0.21 -11.84 7.94
C SER A 315 -1.37 -12.61 8.58
N THR A 316 -1.85 -12.16 9.73
CA THR A 316 -2.94 -12.85 10.45
C THR A 316 -3.88 -11.88 11.15
N ASN A 317 -5.18 -12.20 11.23
CA ASN A 317 -6.21 -11.35 11.84
C ASN A 317 -6.26 -9.97 11.18
N ILE A 318 -6.59 -9.96 9.89
CA ILE A 318 -6.74 -8.74 9.10
C ILE A 318 -8.22 -8.48 8.86
N TYR A 319 -8.69 -7.29 9.20
CA TYR A 319 -10.08 -6.89 9.06
C TYR A 319 -10.18 -5.64 8.19
N VAL A 320 -10.86 -5.76 7.05
CA VAL A 320 -11.08 -4.68 6.09
C VAL A 320 -12.57 -4.45 5.97
N ASN A 321 -13.02 -3.22 6.24
CA ASN A 321 -14.45 -2.88 6.24
C ASN A 321 -14.74 -1.52 5.59
N ASN A 322 -15.82 -1.43 4.82
CA ASN A 322 -16.29 -0.18 4.22
C ASN A 322 -15.21 0.50 3.37
N VAL A 323 -14.80 -0.16 2.28
CA VAL A 323 -13.78 0.33 1.35
C VAL A 323 -14.37 0.52 -0.03
N THR A 324 -14.10 1.66 -0.67
CA THR A 324 -14.46 1.92 -2.06
C THR A 324 -13.21 2.02 -2.93
N CYS A 325 -13.12 1.20 -3.96
CA CYS A 325 -11.97 1.10 -4.85
C CYS A 325 -12.32 1.53 -6.28
N TYR A 326 -11.45 2.30 -6.92
CA TYR A 326 -11.57 2.74 -8.31
C TYR A 326 -10.31 2.33 -9.09
N SER A 327 -10.52 1.76 -10.28
CA SER A 327 -9.42 1.39 -11.21
C SER A 327 -8.34 0.48 -10.58
N SER A 328 -8.72 -0.32 -9.59
CA SER A 328 -7.80 -1.06 -8.71
C SER A 328 -7.71 -2.57 -9.03
N GLY A 329 -6.84 -3.28 -8.33
CA GLY A 329 -6.79 -4.74 -8.22
C GLY A 329 -7.73 -5.33 -7.18
N GLY A 330 -8.53 -4.51 -6.49
CA GLY A 330 -9.50 -4.97 -5.51
C GLY A 330 -8.88 -5.58 -4.25
N MET A 331 -9.60 -6.51 -3.63
CA MET A 331 -9.19 -7.20 -2.40
C MET A 331 -8.39 -8.46 -2.76
N CYS A 332 -7.11 -8.45 -2.42
CA CYS A 332 -6.17 -9.49 -2.79
C CYS A 332 -5.60 -10.19 -1.55
N VAL A 333 -5.58 -11.52 -1.56
CA VAL A 333 -4.65 -12.30 -0.73
C VAL A 333 -3.48 -12.74 -1.61
N GLY A 334 -2.29 -12.24 -1.30
CA GLY A 334 -1.04 -12.55 -1.99
C GLY A 334 -0.43 -11.37 -2.77
N SER A 335 0.57 -11.59 -3.61
CA SER A 335 1.15 -12.90 -3.90
C SER A 335 1.90 -13.49 -2.72
N MET A 336 1.86 -14.82 -2.60
CA MET A 336 2.56 -15.60 -1.57
C MET A 336 3.31 -16.79 -2.17
N GLY A 337 4.34 -17.27 -1.48
CA GLY A 337 5.05 -18.49 -1.81
C GLY A 337 6.08 -18.33 -2.94
N SER A 338 6.54 -17.10 -3.21
CA SER A 338 7.55 -16.84 -4.24
C SER A 338 8.90 -17.47 -3.91
N ASN A 339 9.19 -17.69 -2.62
CA ASN A 339 10.38 -18.41 -2.16
C ASN A 339 10.03 -19.88 -1.86
N THR A 340 10.45 -20.81 -2.73
CA THR A 340 10.16 -22.24 -2.55
C THR A 340 10.83 -22.87 -1.32
N GLY A 341 11.88 -22.23 -0.77
CA GLY A 341 12.58 -22.66 0.44
C GLY A 341 11.97 -22.13 1.73
N GLN A 342 11.00 -21.20 1.65
CA GLN A 342 10.38 -20.59 2.82
C GLN A 342 8.85 -20.57 2.66
N PRO A 343 8.10 -21.26 3.53
CA PRO A 343 6.64 -21.21 3.47
C PRO A 343 6.10 -19.84 3.89
N ASP A 344 5.05 -19.39 3.20
CA ASP A 344 4.28 -18.19 3.56
C ASP A 344 2.90 -18.58 4.09
N TYR A 345 2.45 -17.90 5.15
CA TYR A 345 1.17 -18.21 5.80
C TYR A 345 0.25 -16.99 5.85
N VAL A 346 -1.01 -17.14 5.47
CA VAL A 346 -2.04 -16.13 5.74
C VAL A 346 -3.25 -16.80 6.37
N ASP A 347 -3.66 -16.26 7.52
CA ASP A 347 -4.73 -16.82 8.34
C ASP A 347 -5.71 -15.73 8.78
N ASN A 348 -7.01 -16.03 8.85
CA ASN A 348 -8.03 -15.17 9.47
C ASN A 348 -8.09 -13.76 8.85
N VAL A 349 -8.58 -13.68 7.61
CA VAL A 349 -8.77 -12.41 6.91
C VAL A 349 -10.24 -12.22 6.57
N VAL A 350 -10.77 -11.04 6.83
CA VAL A 350 -12.11 -10.66 6.41
C VAL A 350 -12.04 -9.36 5.61
N PHE A 351 -12.53 -9.41 4.38
CA PHE A 351 -12.86 -8.25 3.58
C PHE A 351 -14.38 -8.13 3.52
N GLU A 352 -14.94 -7.04 4.04
CA GLU A 352 -16.38 -6.83 4.00
C GLU A 352 -16.84 -5.41 3.66
N ASN A 353 -18.03 -5.32 3.07
CA ASN A 353 -18.65 -4.06 2.65
C ASN A 353 -17.74 -3.28 1.69
N VAL A 354 -17.39 -3.91 0.57
CA VAL A 354 -16.48 -3.33 -0.42
C VAL A 354 -17.25 -2.95 -1.69
N ARG A 355 -16.96 -1.76 -2.23
CA ARG A 355 -17.44 -1.32 -3.55
C ARG A 355 -16.28 -1.18 -4.51
N LEU A 356 -16.41 -1.68 -5.73
CA LEU A 356 -15.37 -1.53 -6.75
C LEU A 356 -15.93 -1.00 -8.07
N PHE A 357 -15.19 -0.11 -8.71
CA PHE A 357 -15.54 0.46 -10.01
C PHE A 357 -14.34 0.34 -10.97
N ASP A 358 -14.62 -0.07 -12.20
CA ASP A 358 -13.64 -0.14 -13.31
C ASP A 358 -12.35 -0.89 -12.94
N SER A 359 -12.46 -1.86 -12.03
CA SER A 359 -11.33 -2.55 -11.43
C SER A 359 -10.94 -3.80 -12.21
N SER A 360 -9.73 -4.28 -11.99
CA SER A 360 -9.21 -5.48 -12.63
C SER A 360 -9.73 -6.75 -11.97
N ASN A 361 -9.81 -6.76 -10.64
CA ASN A 361 -10.35 -7.88 -9.86
C ASN A 361 -11.21 -7.33 -8.72
N ALA A 362 -11.95 -8.22 -8.03
CA ALA A 362 -12.73 -7.84 -6.85
C ALA A 362 -12.29 -8.58 -5.58
N ALA A 363 -12.31 -9.90 -5.59
CA ALA A 363 -12.12 -10.74 -4.41
C ALA A 363 -11.32 -12.00 -4.77
N TRP A 364 -10.00 -11.94 -4.63
CA TRP A 364 -9.13 -12.94 -5.26
C TRP A 364 -7.91 -13.35 -4.43
N VAL A 365 -7.39 -14.54 -4.75
CA VAL A 365 -6.22 -15.14 -4.13
C VAL A 365 -5.19 -15.45 -5.22
N LYS A 366 -3.96 -14.94 -5.07
CA LYS A 366 -2.85 -15.21 -5.97
C LYS A 366 -1.66 -15.81 -5.22
N THR A 367 -1.12 -16.92 -5.70
CA THR A 367 0.12 -17.50 -5.16
C THR A 367 1.08 -17.89 -6.27
N TYR A 368 2.33 -18.12 -5.90
CA TYR A 368 3.31 -18.83 -6.73
C TYR A 368 3.22 -20.34 -6.46
N PRO A 369 3.91 -21.17 -7.29
CA PRO A 369 4.16 -22.60 -7.03
C PRO A 369 5.07 -22.85 -5.80
N GLY A 370 4.62 -22.42 -4.63
CA GLY A 370 5.37 -22.40 -3.38
C GLY A 370 4.87 -23.39 -2.33
N THR A 371 5.15 -23.07 -1.06
CA THR A 371 4.72 -23.83 0.12
C THR A 371 4.09 -22.89 1.16
N GLY A 372 3.36 -23.45 2.12
CA GLY A 372 2.64 -22.70 3.15
C GLY A 372 1.13 -22.83 2.99
N HIS A 373 0.35 -21.85 3.44
CA HIS A 373 -1.11 -21.88 3.29
C HIS A 373 -1.79 -20.51 3.29
N VAL A 374 -2.96 -20.46 2.66
CA VAL A 374 -4.00 -19.44 2.83
C VAL A 374 -5.19 -20.12 3.51
N LYS A 375 -5.62 -19.60 4.67
CA LYS A 375 -6.65 -20.25 5.48
C LYS A 375 -7.61 -19.26 6.16
N ASN A 376 -8.89 -19.64 6.21
CA ASN A 376 -9.95 -18.88 6.91
C ASN A 376 -10.03 -17.43 6.39
N ILE A 377 -10.38 -17.31 5.12
CA ILE A 377 -10.54 -16.03 4.43
C ILE A 377 -12.01 -15.83 4.11
N THR A 378 -12.56 -14.66 4.39
CA THR A 378 -13.95 -14.31 4.05
C THR A 378 -13.97 -13.04 3.23
N PHE A 379 -14.53 -13.13 2.03
CA PHE A 379 -14.93 -12.00 1.21
C PHE A 379 -16.46 -11.88 1.31
N ARG A 380 -16.97 -10.78 1.86
CA ARG A 380 -18.42 -10.64 2.13
C ARG A 380 -18.97 -9.28 1.72
N ASN A 381 -20.20 -9.24 1.21
CA ASN A 381 -20.89 -7.98 0.85
C ASN A 381 -20.02 -7.12 -0.09
N ILE A 382 -19.62 -7.71 -1.21
CA ILE A 382 -18.79 -7.02 -2.21
C ILE A 382 -19.67 -6.74 -3.43
N HIS A 383 -19.79 -5.46 -3.75
CA HIS A 383 -20.51 -4.99 -4.92
C HIS A 383 -19.55 -4.35 -5.91
N PHE A 384 -19.74 -4.58 -7.21
CA PHE A 384 -18.85 -3.99 -8.20
C PHE A 384 -19.48 -3.71 -9.56
N ASP A 385 -18.94 -2.70 -10.23
CA ASP A 385 -19.28 -2.34 -11.60
C ASP A 385 -18.05 -2.43 -12.52
N ASN A 386 -18.21 -3.09 -13.65
CA ASN A 386 -17.21 -3.21 -14.71
C ASN A 386 -15.85 -3.80 -14.23
N VAL A 387 -15.90 -4.97 -13.58
CA VAL A 387 -14.68 -5.68 -13.12
C VAL A 387 -14.20 -6.71 -14.12
N ASN A 388 -12.91 -6.72 -14.46
CA ASN A 388 -12.33 -7.65 -15.44
C ASN A 388 -12.49 -9.13 -15.03
N GLN A 389 -11.96 -9.51 -13.87
CA GLN A 389 -12.07 -10.86 -13.28
C GLN A 389 -12.53 -10.78 -11.83
N PRO A 390 -13.84 -10.83 -11.55
CA PRO A 390 -14.38 -10.55 -10.22
C PRO A 390 -13.85 -11.49 -9.12
N ILE A 391 -14.05 -12.79 -9.29
CA ILE A 391 -13.53 -13.81 -8.37
C ILE A 391 -12.45 -14.59 -9.12
N TYR A 392 -11.23 -14.57 -8.58
CA TYR A 392 -10.11 -15.28 -9.17
C TYR A 392 -9.29 -16.01 -8.10
N VAL A 393 -8.91 -17.26 -8.38
CA VAL A 393 -7.96 -18.02 -7.57
C VAL A 393 -6.93 -18.63 -8.48
N THR A 394 -5.67 -18.33 -8.23
CA THR A 394 -4.54 -18.96 -8.95
C THR A 394 -3.46 -19.40 -7.99
N SER A 395 -3.04 -20.65 -8.13
CA SER A 395 -1.84 -21.19 -7.49
C SER A 395 -0.54 -20.89 -8.26
N CYS A 396 -0.63 -20.12 -9.36
CA CYS A 396 0.42 -19.92 -10.34
C CYS A 396 0.32 -18.55 -11.02
N ILE A 397 0.61 -17.50 -10.26
CA ILE A 397 0.59 -16.14 -10.79
C ILE A 397 1.65 -15.95 -11.90
N TYR A 398 1.37 -15.05 -12.84
CA TYR A 398 2.21 -14.75 -14.01
C TYR A 398 2.43 -15.92 -14.98
N SER A 399 1.55 -16.92 -14.97
CA SER A 399 1.64 -18.09 -15.85
C SER A 399 3.00 -18.79 -15.76
N TYR A 400 3.54 -18.87 -14.55
CA TYR A 400 4.78 -19.58 -14.26
C TYR A 400 4.73 -21.02 -14.81
N PRO A 401 5.85 -21.63 -15.23
CA PRO A 401 5.84 -23.03 -15.61
C PRO A 401 5.38 -23.91 -14.43
N ASN A 402 4.73 -25.04 -14.75
CA ASN A 402 4.32 -26.07 -13.79
C ASN A 402 3.31 -25.57 -12.74
N CYS A 403 2.23 -24.91 -13.16
CA CYS A 403 1.18 -24.40 -12.26
C CYS A 403 0.55 -25.44 -11.33
N ASP A 404 0.56 -26.70 -11.73
CA ASP A 404 0.09 -27.83 -10.95
C ASP A 404 1.10 -28.34 -9.91
N SER A 405 2.27 -27.72 -9.76
CA SER A 405 3.31 -28.16 -8.81
C SER A 405 3.26 -27.48 -7.44
N SER A 406 2.40 -26.46 -7.26
CA SER A 406 2.30 -25.74 -5.99
C SER A 406 1.90 -26.67 -4.86
N ARG A 407 2.57 -26.55 -3.71
CA ARG A 407 2.22 -27.26 -2.46
C ARG A 407 1.60 -26.32 -1.43
N LEU A 408 1.36 -25.06 -1.80
CA LEU A 408 0.72 -24.07 -0.94
C LEU A 408 -0.79 -24.34 -0.93
N GLY A 409 -1.31 -24.73 0.24
CA GLY A 409 -2.72 -25.07 0.39
C GLY A 409 -3.61 -23.83 0.50
N ILE A 410 -4.70 -23.78 -0.26
CA ILE A 410 -5.75 -22.76 -0.12
C ILE A 410 -6.99 -23.46 0.45
N THR A 411 -7.38 -23.09 1.66
CA THR A 411 -8.46 -23.78 2.37
C THR A 411 -9.36 -22.86 3.19
N ASP A 412 -10.63 -23.22 3.33
CA ASP A 412 -11.61 -22.45 4.12
C ASP A 412 -11.67 -20.98 3.67
N VAL A 413 -12.00 -20.80 2.39
CA VAL A 413 -12.21 -19.48 1.80
C VAL A 413 -13.68 -19.34 1.41
N ARG A 414 -14.29 -18.24 1.87
CA ARG A 414 -15.72 -17.96 1.66
C ARG A 414 -15.88 -16.71 0.80
N TRP A 415 -16.78 -16.81 -0.17
CA TRP A 415 -17.31 -15.69 -0.94
C TRP A 415 -18.81 -15.60 -0.67
N GLU A 416 -19.24 -14.53 -0.02
CA GLU A 416 -20.59 -14.36 0.52
C GLU A 416 -21.18 -13.04 0.02
N ASN A 417 -22.33 -13.09 -0.66
CA ASN A 417 -23.00 -11.90 -1.19
C ASN A 417 -22.07 -11.05 -2.08
N ILE A 418 -21.64 -11.65 -3.19
CA ILE A 418 -20.76 -11.04 -4.19
C ILE A 418 -21.60 -10.74 -5.43
N THR A 419 -21.83 -9.46 -5.71
CA THR A 419 -22.78 -9.03 -6.75
C THR A 419 -22.18 -7.97 -7.66
N GLY A 420 -22.56 -7.94 -8.94
CA GLY A 420 -22.09 -6.88 -9.83
C GLY A 420 -21.99 -7.24 -11.31
N THR A 421 -21.28 -6.40 -12.05
CA THR A 421 -21.04 -6.58 -13.48
C THR A 421 -19.59 -6.94 -13.82
N SER A 422 -19.39 -8.05 -14.51
CA SER A 422 -18.08 -8.44 -15.06
C SER A 422 -17.87 -7.81 -16.44
N ARG A 423 -16.65 -7.35 -16.75
CA ARG A 423 -16.32 -6.74 -18.04
C ARG A 423 -16.41 -7.74 -19.19
N TYR A 424 -16.05 -8.99 -18.90
CA TYR A 424 -16.07 -10.12 -19.82
C TYR A 424 -16.97 -11.24 -19.28
N ASN A 425 -17.11 -12.31 -20.05
CA ASN A 425 -18.01 -13.42 -19.74
C ASN A 425 -17.54 -14.36 -18.62
N VAL A 426 -16.35 -14.21 -18.04
CA VAL A 426 -15.92 -15.02 -16.89
C VAL A 426 -16.26 -14.30 -15.60
N ALA A 427 -17.18 -14.87 -14.83
CA ALA A 427 -17.56 -14.36 -13.52
C ALA A 427 -16.63 -14.89 -12.41
N VAL A 428 -16.22 -16.15 -12.54
CA VAL A 428 -15.38 -16.86 -11.57
C VAL A 428 -14.36 -17.70 -12.31
N GLY A 429 -13.08 -17.55 -11.98
CA GLY A 429 -11.99 -18.39 -12.45
C GLY A 429 -11.21 -18.98 -11.27
N ILE A 430 -11.18 -20.31 -11.13
CA ILE A 430 -10.47 -20.97 -10.03
C ILE A 430 -9.57 -22.04 -10.59
N HIS A 431 -8.27 -21.84 -10.50
CA HIS A 431 -7.27 -22.87 -10.74
C HIS A 431 -6.41 -23.07 -9.48
N CYS A 432 -6.62 -24.20 -8.83
CA CYS A 432 -5.76 -24.67 -7.76
C CYS A 432 -4.75 -25.68 -8.30
N SER A 433 -3.62 -25.86 -7.64
CA SER A 433 -2.65 -26.88 -8.00
C SER A 433 -3.19 -28.30 -7.76
N SER A 434 -2.96 -29.24 -8.68
CA SER A 434 -3.29 -30.65 -8.46
C SER A 434 -2.51 -31.30 -7.29
N GLN A 435 -1.32 -30.79 -6.94
CA GLN A 435 -0.55 -31.27 -5.78
C GLN A 435 -1.08 -30.74 -4.44
N ALA A 436 -1.80 -29.62 -4.45
CA ALA A 436 -2.50 -29.07 -3.30
C ALA A 436 -3.89 -28.56 -3.70
N PRO A 437 -4.84 -29.47 -4.03
CA PRO A 437 -6.18 -29.07 -4.44
C PRO A 437 -6.85 -28.21 -3.37
N CYS A 438 -7.55 -27.15 -3.77
CA CYS A 438 -8.24 -26.28 -2.83
C CYS A 438 -9.29 -27.08 -2.06
N ASP A 439 -9.47 -26.74 -0.78
CA ASP A 439 -10.39 -27.48 0.10
C ASP A 439 -11.30 -26.54 0.88
N LYS A 440 -12.57 -26.90 1.03
CA LYS A 440 -13.57 -26.11 1.76
C LYS A 440 -13.76 -24.68 1.22
N LEU A 441 -13.72 -24.52 -0.11
CA LEU A 441 -14.18 -23.27 -0.73
C LEU A 441 -15.72 -23.20 -0.65
N GLN A 442 -16.26 -22.05 -0.28
CA GLN A 442 -17.68 -21.84 -0.06
C GLN A 442 -18.16 -20.58 -0.78
N PHE A 443 -19.25 -20.69 -1.51
CA PHE A 443 -19.85 -19.64 -2.32
C PHE A 443 -21.33 -19.53 -1.99
N SER A 444 -21.78 -18.34 -1.62
CA SER A 444 -23.20 -18.07 -1.34
C SER A 444 -23.58 -16.67 -1.79
N GLY A 445 -24.74 -16.52 -2.41
CA GLY A 445 -25.21 -15.21 -2.92
C GLY A 445 -24.29 -14.62 -3.99
N ILE A 446 -23.84 -15.43 -4.95
CA ILE A 446 -23.04 -14.96 -6.09
C ILE A 446 -23.99 -14.57 -7.23
N ASP A 447 -24.08 -13.27 -7.54
CA ASP A 447 -24.87 -12.75 -8.68
C ASP A 447 -24.01 -11.82 -9.55
N ILE A 448 -23.35 -12.40 -10.56
CA ILE A 448 -22.40 -11.70 -11.42
C ILE A 448 -22.84 -11.85 -12.87
N LYS A 449 -23.08 -10.71 -13.53
CA LYS A 449 -23.59 -10.65 -14.90
C LYS A 449 -22.58 -9.97 -15.82
N PRO A 450 -22.35 -10.46 -17.05
CA PRO A 450 -21.48 -9.77 -17.98
C PRO A 450 -22.09 -8.43 -18.37
N LEU A 451 -21.30 -7.36 -18.32
CA LEU A 451 -21.73 -5.99 -18.60
C LEU A 451 -22.33 -5.85 -20.01
N LYS A 452 -21.78 -6.61 -20.98
CA LYS A 452 -22.26 -6.64 -22.38
C LYS A 452 -23.37 -7.68 -22.63
N GLY A 453 -23.93 -8.27 -21.58
CA GLY A 453 -24.90 -9.37 -21.67
C GLY A 453 -24.26 -10.71 -22.06
N GLY A 454 -25.10 -11.74 -22.15
CA GLY A 454 -24.69 -13.13 -22.41
C GLY A 454 -24.58 -13.99 -21.16
N THR A 455 -24.07 -15.21 -21.32
CA THR A 455 -23.98 -16.20 -20.25
C THR A 455 -22.65 -16.09 -19.49
N SER A 456 -22.72 -15.98 -18.16
CA SER A 456 -21.55 -16.05 -17.28
C SER A 456 -20.92 -17.44 -17.31
N LYS A 457 -19.60 -17.49 -17.44
CA LYS A 457 -18.76 -18.67 -17.26
C LYS A 457 -18.23 -18.72 -15.83
N ILE A 458 -18.22 -19.92 -15.28
CA ILE A 458 -17.66 -20.26 -13.98
C ILE A 458 -16.65 -21.39 -14.24
N LEU A 459 -15.36 -21.05 -14.25
CA LEU A 459 -14.29 -21.99 -14.60
C LEU A 459 -13.62 -22.50 -13.34
N CYS A 460 -13.47 -23.82 -13.21
CA CYS A 460 -12.96 -24.45 -11.99
C CYS A 460 -12.02 -25.62 -12.29
N SER A 461 -10.92 -25.71 -11.56
CA SER A 461 -9.99 -26.84 -11.60
C SER A 461 -9.43 -27.12 -10.21
N ASN A 462 -9.31 -28.41 -9.88
CA ASN A 462 -8.65 -28.91 -8.66
C ASN A 462 -9.27 -28.40 -7.33
N ILE A 463 -10.60 -28.43 -7.22
CA ILE A 463 -11.33 -28.12 -5.98
C ILE A 463 -11.86 -29.43 -5.37
N ARG A 464 -11.49 -29.74 -4.13
CA ARG A 464 -12.03 -30.90 -3.41
C ARG A 464 -13.49 -30.69 -3.09
N ASN A 465 -14.31 -31.73 -3.31
CA ASN A 465 -15.75 -31.72 -3.08
C ASN A 465 -16.44 -30.50 -3.75
N GLN A 466 -16.04 -30.16 -4.98
CA GLN A 466 -16.55 -28.98 -5.70
C GLN A 466 -18.09 -28.88 -5.72
N ALA A 467 -18.80 -30.01 -5.79
CA ALA A 467 -20.25 -30.05 -5.77
C ALA A 467 -20.88 -29.44 -4.49
N SER A 468 -20.19 -29.48 -3.34
CA SER A 468 -20.68 -28.89 -2.09
C SER A 468 -20.18 -27.46 -1.85
N SER A 469 -19.44 -26.87 -2.79
CA SER A 469 -18.91 -25.51 -2.62
C SER A 469 -19.96 -24.41 -2.77
N GLY A 470 -21.14 -24.71 -3.34
CA GLY A 470 -22.14 -23.70 -3.72
C GLY A 470 -21.87 -23.04 -5.09
N LEU A 471 -20.84 -23.50 -5.81
CA LEU A 471 -20.47 -23.00 -7.13
C LEU A 471 -20.76 -24.04 -8.23
N GLN A 472 -21.55 -23.66 -9.24
CA GLN A 472 -21.85 -24.50 -10.40
C GLN A 472 -20.88 -24.20 -11.55
N CYS A 473 -19.84 -25.02 -11.68
CA CYS A 473 -18.81 -24.82 -12.70
C CYS A 473 -19.32 -25.18 -14.11
N THR A 474 -19.04 -24.31 -15.08
CA THR A 474 -19.42 -24.47 -16.50
C THR A 474 -18.28 -25.02 -17.36
N GLY A 475 -17.06 -25.16 -16.81
CA GLY A 475 -15.91 -25.70 -17.52
C GLY A 475 -14.62 -25.68 -16.69
N PRO A 476 -13.53 -26.24 -17.23
CA PRO A 476 -12.22 -26.25 -16.57
C PRO A 476 -11.55 -24.86 -16.61
N CYS A 477 -10.85 -24.50 -15.54
CA CYS A 477 -9.97 -23.33 -15.52
C CYS A 477 -8.53 -23.77 -15.86
N PRO A 478 -7.90 -23.27 -16.94
CA PRO A 478 -6.54 -23.66 -17.31
C PRO A 478 -5.52 -23.20 -16.26
N GLY A 479 -4.41 -23.94 -16.09
CA GLY A 479 -3.34 -23.52 -15.17
C GLY A 479 -2.67 -22.22 -15.54
N SER A 480 -2.57 -21.96 -16.85
CA SER A 480 -2.09 -20.71 -17.43
C SER A 480 -3.18 -19.63 -17.56
N HIS A 481 -4.26 -19.71 -16.76
CA HIS A 481 -5.31 -18.68 -16.82
C HIS A 481 -4.70 -17.30 -16.58
N PRO A 482 -4.94 -16.33 -17.47
CA PRO A 482 -4.28 -15.05 -17.35
C PRO A 482 -4.80 -14.29 -16.13
N GLN A 483 -3.93 -13.51 -15.48
CA GLN A 483 -4.35 -12.64 -14.37
C GLN A 483 -5.34 -11.56 -14.81
N GLN A 484 -5.30 -11.16 -16.08
CA GLN A 484 -6.21 -10.19 -16.69
C GLN A 484 -6.74 -10.73 -18.01
N LEU A 485 -8.04 -10.64 -18.23
CA LEU A 485 -8.65 -10.99 -19.51
C LEU A 485 -8.57 -9.80 -20.47
N SER A 486 -8.43 -10.08 -21.75
CA SER A 486 -8.50 -9.09 -22.84
C SER A 486 -9.80 -9.18 -23.64
N GLY A 487 -10.62 -10.18 -23.36
CA GLY A 487 -11.82 -10.51 -24.13
C GLY A 487 -12.67 -11.57 -23.43
N ASN A 488 -13.82 -11.86 -24.04
CA ASN A 488 -14.57 -13.07 -23.71
C ASN A 488 -13.73 -14.28 -24.09
N VAL A 489 -13.73 -15.29 -23.22
CA VAL A 489 -13.07 -16.59 -23.45
C VAL A 489 -14.10 -17.70 -23.53
#